data_AF-A0A859FBM7-F1
#
_entry.id   AF-A0A859FBM7-F1
#
_cell.length_a   1.000
_cell.length_b   1.000
_cell.length_c   1.000
_cell.angle_alpha   90.00
_cell.angle_beta   90.00
_cell.angle_gamma   90.00
#
_symmetry.space_group_name_H-M   'P 1'
#
loop_
_entity.id
_entity.type
_entity.pdbx_description
1 polymer ?
#
loop_
_entity_poly.entity_id
_entity_poly.type
_entity_poly.pdbx_seq_one_letter_code
_entity_poly.pdbx_strand_id
1 'polypeptide(L)'
;MQKNSGTVSVRRWLWSFHVQLTEQWLKDMSTKGYQLSGLDRLGRRFYFEEREESEAAYRIMYKQGSLPMSMREDGWRSACESGKWSIIRSEKSRDERKTDVVRDELVKRNERILSAWSIFFMLIIFNITMQISLVVSSLSSGGTVNVHPSPLWILTFVGFLVQITILVFGIYSFFILRRENRDLQLSYTGEEPVALQKTSDSITTKWRIQSWLSPIAPEKMSRWLEMQEERGFKLKWVDRQGMRFVFSQAEHASVSYYMEKNKDIGAMHKDMGWERIYLGNASANGWKLYRAYYDPHEEKKPVFHTDPESELQAVKKQVRFQMFISVMVLLVQLMNMPLQIGRVVEERTASVFQLIFLTVSMTFIVLFTWTIISLFIHYRNKKQELYRV
;
A
#
# COMPACT_ATOMS: atom_id res chain seq x y z
N MET A 1 17.93 -50.24 -16.25
CA MET A 1 16.60 -49.85 -16.78
C MET A 1 16.41 -48.37 -16.53
N GLN A 2 16.60 -47.52 -17.55
CA GLN A 2 16.29 -46.08 -17.47
C GLN A 2 14.77 -45.92 -17.59
N LYS A 3 14.10 -45.66 -16.46
CA LYS A 3 12.70 -45.24 -16.46
C LYS A 3 12.69 -43.85 -17.12
N ASN A 4 12.08 -43.72 -18.29
CA ASN A 4 11.83 -42.40 -18.91
C ASN A 4 11.09 -41.57 -17.88
N SER A 5 11.78 -40.64 -17.21
CA SER A 5 11.16 -39.72 -16.26
C SER A 5 10.20 -38.85 -17.07
N GLY A 6 8.90 -39.09 -16.91
CA GLY A 6 7.87 -38.32 -17.59
C GLY A 6 7.94 -36.87 -17.13
N THR A 7 8.42 -35.98 -18.00
CA THR A 7 8.41 -34.55 -17.73
C THR A 7 7.01 -34.02 -17.99
N VAL A 8 6.31 -33.59 -16.95
CA VAL A 8 4.99 -32.96 -17.06
C VAL A 8 5.16 -31.44 -17.05
N SER A 9 4.52 -30.74 -17.99
CA SER A 9 4.51 -29.27 -17.99
C SER A 9 3.10 -28.75 -17.70
N VAL A 10 2.98 -27.83 -16.74
CA VAL A 10 1.71 -27.22 -16.37
C VAL A 10 1.80 -25.71 -16.51
N ARG A 11 0.84 -25.11 -17.22
CA ARG A 11 0.76 -23.66 -17.38
C ARG A 11 -0.11 -23.04 -16.28
N ARG A 12 0.42 -22.03 -15.58
CA ARG A 12 -0.31 -21.33 -14.51
C ARG A 12 -0.29 -19.82 -14.75
N TRP A 13 -1.42 -19.25 -15.12
CA TRP A 13 -1.54 -17.82 -15.33
C TRP A 13 -1.49 -17.07 -13.98
N LEU A 14 -0.84 -15.90 -13.95
CA LEU A 14 -0.78 -15.01 -12.78
C LEU A 14 -0.16 -15.63 -11.51
N TRP A 15 0.64 -16.69 -11.63
CA TRP A 15 1.34 -17.32 -10.49
C TRP A 15 2.15 -16.32 -9.65
N SER A 16 2.76 -15.32 -10.30
CA SER A 16 3.55 -14.28 -9.62
C SER A 16 2.72 -13.24 -8.85
N PHE A 17 1.40 -13.28 -8.98
CA PHE A 17 0.44 -12.45 -8.23
C PHE A 17 -0.12 -13.22 -7.04
N HIS A 18 -0.31 -14.53 -7.21
CA HIS A 18 -0.86 -15.46 -6.22
C HIS A 18 0.24 -16.36 -5.67
N VAL A 19 1.16 -15.77 -4.89
CA VAL A 19 2.38 -16.47 -4.50
C VAL A 19 2.06 -17.60 -3.52
N GLN A 20 1.23 -17.33 -2.51
CA GLN A 20 0.87 -18.33 -1.49
C GLN A 20 0.09 -19.50 -2.09
N LEU A 21 -0.89 -19.21 -2.96
CA LEU A 21 -1.64 -20.25 -3.67
C LEU A 21 -0.75 -21.06 -4.64
N THR A 22 0.30 -20.44 -5.19
CA THR A 22 1.25 -21.15 -6.05
C THR A 22 2.16 -22.05 -5.21
N GLU A 23 2.61 -21.61 -4.04
CA GLU A 23 3.37 -22.44 -3.10
C GLU A 23 2.57 -23.63 -2.58
N GLN A 24 1.29 -23.42 -2.22
CA GLN A 24 0.38 -24.51 -1.83
C GLN A 24 0.18 -25.49 -2.99
N TRP A 25 -0.07 -24.99 -4.20
CA TRP A 25 -0.19 -25.85 -5.36
C TRP A 25 1.09 -26.64 -5.66
N LEU A 26 2.28 -26.05 -5.47
CA LEU A 26 3.55 -26.78 -5.62
C LEU A 26 3.69 -27.90 -4.57
N LYS A 27 3.26 -27.65 -3.33
CA LYS A 27 3.18 -28.67 -2.29
C LYS A 27 2.22 -29.79 -2.70
N ASP A 28 1.03 -29.46 -3.21
CA ASP A 28 0.06 -30.46 -3.67
C ASP A 28 0.57 -31.29 -4.86
N MET A 29 1.43 -30.71 -5.70
CA MET A 29 2.08 -31.43 -6.79
C MET A 29 3.14 -32.40 -6.25
N SER A 30 3.94 -32.02 -5.26
CA SER A 30 4.95 -32.93 -4.69
C SER A 30 4.33 -34.08 -3.90
N THR A 31 3.20 -33.85 -3.22
CA THR A 31 2.45 -34.94 -2.57
C THR A 31 1.90 -35.96 -3.56
N LYS A 32 1.76 -35.59 -4.84
CA LYS A 32 1.36 -36.49 -5.93
C LYS A 32 2.55 -37.12 -6.66
N GLY A 33 3.75 -36.97 -6.13
CA GLY A 33 4.98 -37.48 -6.76
C GLY A 33 5.52 -36.59 -7.88
N TYR A 34 5.05 -35.36 -8.04
CA TYR A 34 5.59 -34.42 -9.04
C TYR A 34 6.56 -33.43 -8.41
N GLN A 35 7.85 -33.61 -8.68
CA GLN A 35 8.87 -32.69 -8.20
C GLN A 35 9.16 -31.60 -9.24
N LEU A 36 9.11 -30.34 -8.82
CA LEU A 36 9.47 -29.21 -9.69
C LEU A 36 10.93 -29.29 -10.16
N SER A 37 11.15 -29.27 -11.47
CA SER A 37 12.47 -29.28 -12.13
C SER A 37 12.81 -27.99 -12.87
N GLY A 38 11.81 -27.21 -13.28
CA GLY A 38 12.06 -25.98 -14.02
C GLY A 38 10.90 -24.98 -14.05
N LEU A 39 11.23 -23.74 -14.39
CA LEU A 39 10.28 -22.64 -14.52
C LEU A 39 10.57 -21.81 -15.78
N ASP A 40 9.66 -21.88 -16.75
CA ASP A 40 9.60 -20.90 -17.83
C ASP A 40 8.71 -19.72 -17.41
N ARG A 41 9.37 -18.63 -17.05
CA ARG A 41 8.74 -17.39 -16.61
C ARG A 41 7.87 -16.74 -17.68
N LEU A 42 8.32 -16.73 -18.95
CA LEU A 42 7.63 -16.02 -20.03
C LEU A 42 6.42 -16.83 -20.51
N GLY A 43 6.61 -18.13 -20.75
CA GLY A 43 5.53 -19.05 -21.10
C GLY A 43 4.60 -19.39 -19.92
N ARG A 44 4.98 -19.00 -18.70
CA ARG A 44 4.26 -19.26 -17.43
C ARG A 44 4.06 -20.75 -17.20
N ARG A 45 5.07 -21.56 -17.54
CA ARG A 45 5.04 -23.02 -17.45
C ARG A 45 5.99 -23.49 -16.35
N PHE A 46 5.50 -24.45 -15.58
CA PHE A 46 6.26 -25.17 -14.56
C PHE A 46 6.52 -26.57 -15.11
N TYR A 47 7.76 -27.03 -15.02
CA TYR A 47 8.18 -28.35 -15.44
C TYR A 47 8.37 -29.23 -14.21
N PHE A 48 7.82 -30.44 -14.26
CA PHE A 48 7.85 -31.40 -13.18
C PHE A 48 8.45 -32.71 -13.67
N GLU A 49 9.23 -33.34 -12.79
CA GLU A 49 9.71 -34.71 -12.93
C GLU A 49 8.93 -35.61 -11.97
N GLU A 50 8.50 -36.77 -12.46
CA GLU A 50 7.90 -37.79 -11.62
C GLU A 50 8.95 -38.42 -10.69
N ARG A 51 8.69 -38.39 -9.38
CA ARG A 51 9.52 -38.94 -8.31
C ARG A 51 8.63 -39.56 -7.22
N GLU A 52 9.26 -40.12 -6.20
CA GLU A 52 8.55 -40.60 -5.01
C GLU A 52 7.79 -39.46 -4.33
N GLU A 53 6.60 -39.80 -3.84
CA GLU A 53 5.72 -38.88 -3.12
C GLU A 53 6.46 -38.32 -1.91
N SER A 54 6.57 -36.99 -1.85
CA SER A 54 7.22 -36.30 -0.75
C SER A 54 6.44 -35.05 -0.36
N GLU A 55 6.26 -34.87 0.94
CA GLU A 55 5.61 -33.67 1.47
C GLU A 55 6.62 -32.50 1.53
N ALA A 56 7.13 -32.11 0.38
CA ALA A 56 8.08 -31.00 0.27
C ALA A 56 7.36 -29.64 0.42
N ALA A 57 7.94 -28.76 1.23
CA ALA A 57 7.48 -27.39 1.34
C ALA A 57 8.19 -26.49 0.33
N TYR A 58 7.41 -25.74 -0.45
CA TYR A 58 7.93 -24.78 -1.43
C TYR A 58 7.82 -23.34 -0.94
N ARG A 59 8.82 -22.53 -1.31
CA ARG A 59 8.82 -21.08 -1.12
C ARG A 59 9.31 -20.38 -2.38
N ILE A 60 8.62 -19.31 -2.75
CA ILE A 60 8.96 -18.48 -3.90
C ILE A 60 9.63 -17.20 -3.42
N MET A 61 10.79 -16.91 -3.99
CA MET A 61 11.64 -15.78 -3.67
C MET A 61 11.79 -14.87 -4.88
N TYR A 62 11.97 -13.57 -4.64
CA TYR A 62 12.21 -12.57 -5.69
C TYR A 62 13.48 -11.79 -5.39
N LYS A 63 14.44 -11.78 -6.32
CA LYS A 63 15.74 -11.08 -6.24
C LYS A 63 16.59 -11.42 -5.02
N GLN A 64 16.32 -12.53 -4.36
CA GLN A 64 17.18 -12.98 -3.27
C GLN A 64 18.38 -13.69 -3.89
N GLY A 65 19.58 -13.34 -3.42
CA GLY A 65 20.82 -13.95 -3.89
C GLY A 65 20.95 -15.42 -3.47
N SER A 66 22.18 -15.88 -3.29
CA SER A 66 22.43 -17.22 -2.73
C SER A 66 21.70 -17.39 -1.38
N LEU A 67 21.08 -18.56 -1.21
CA LEU A 67 20.48 -18.99 0.05
C LEU A 67 21.47 -18.82 1.21
N PRO A 68 21.10 -18.13 2.31
CA PRO A 68 21.92 -18.04 3.52
C PRO A 68 22.28 -19.43 4.05
N MET A 69 23.45 -19.57 4.68
CA MET A 69 23.93 -20.86 5.23
C MET A 69 22.94 -21.46 6.22
N SER A 70 22.35 -20.65 7.10
CA SER A 70 21.33 -21.09 8.06
C SER A 70 20.12 -21.77 7.40
N MET A 71 19.67 -21.29 6.24
CA MET A 71 18.56 -21.92 5.52
C MET A 71 18.99 -23.24 4.87
N ARG A 72 20.22 -23.32 4.35
CA ARG A 72 20.74 -24.57 3.77
C ARG A 72 20.90 -25.65 4.83
N GLU A 73 21.36 -25.29 6.01
CA GLU A 73 21.46 -26.18 7.19
C GLU A 73 20.07 -26.66 7.65
N ASP A 74 19.07 -25.78 7.55
CA ASP A 74 17.66 -26.13 7.75
C ASP A 74 17.03 -26.95 6.62
N GLY A 75 17.83 -27.40 5.64
CA GLY A 75 17.40 -28.29 4.57
C GLY A 75 16.75 -27.59 3.38
N TRP A 76 16.78 -26.26 3.31
CA TRP A 76 16.32 -25.52 2.13
C TRP A 76 17.31 -25.67 0.98
N ARG A 77 16.81 -26.06 -0.19
CA ARG A 77 17.56 -26.21 -1.43
C ARG A 77 16.87 -25.47 -2.57
N SER A 78 17.66 -24.91 -3.49
CA SER A 78 17.10 -24.31 -4.72
C SER A 78 16.49 -25.42 -5.58
N ALA A 79 15.22 -25.28 -5.92
CA ALA A 79 14.51 -26.21 -6.82
C ALA A 79 14.69 -25.76 -8.27
N CYS A 80 14.48 -24.47 -8.55
CA CYS A 80 14.74 -23.88 -9.84
C CYS A 80 14.91 -22.36 -9.74
N GLU A 81 15.64 -21.79 -10.69
CA GLU A 81 15.86 -20.34 -10.79
C GLU A 81 15.53 -19.85 -12.21
N SER A 82 14.85 -18.71 -12.31
CA SER A 82 14.42 -18.12 -13.58
C SER A 82 14.50 -16.59 -13.52
N GLY A 83 15.69 -16.08 -13.85
CA GLY A 83 16.00 -14.65 -13.82
C GLY A 83 16.02 -14.08 -12.41
N LYS A 84 14.97 -13.34 -12.02
CA LYS A 84 14.83 -12.72 -10.69
C LYS A 84 14.00 -13.57 -9.73
N TRP A 85 13.52 -14.73 -10.17
CA TRP A 85 12.70 -15.61 -9.35
C TRP A 85 13.51 -16.85 -9.01
N SER A 86 13.48 -17.23 -7.74
CA SER A 86 14.00 -18.50 -7.27
C SER A 86 12.91 -19.21 -6.50
N ILE A 87 12.77 -20.51 -6.75
CA ILE A 87 11.86 -21.37 -6.00
C ILE A 87 12.74 -22.31 -5.20
N ILE A 88 12.57 -22.28 -3.89
CA ILE A 88 13.29 -23.16 -2.98
C ILE A 88 12.33 -24.20 -2.42
N ARG A 89 12.89 -25.34 -2.04
CA ARG A 89 12.16 -26.45 -1.45
C ARG A 89 12.87 -26.94 -0.20
N SER A 90 12.11 -27.41 0.78
CA SER A 90 12.63 -28.14 1.94
C SER A 90 11.83 -29.43 2.10
N GLU A 91 12.54 -30.52 2.37
CA GLU A 91 11.98 -31.85 2.61
C GLU A 91 11.64 -32.06 4.11
N LYS A 92 12.02 -31.12 4.98
CA LYS A 92 11.69 -31.17 6.41
C LYS A 92 10.25 -30.76 6.68
N SER A 93 9.64 -31.41 7.68
CA SER A 93 8.28 -31.11 8.14
C SER A 93 8.17 -29.68 8.69
N ARG A 94 6.94 -29.17 8.91
CA ARG A 94 6.75 -27.80 9.42
C ARG A 94 7.32 -27.61 10.82
N ASP A 95 7.26 -28.63 11.66
CA ASP A 95 7.63 -28.54 13.08
C ASP A 95 9.15 -28.63 13.30
N GLU A 96 9.89 -29.19 12.33
CA GLU A 96 11.36 -29.27 12.38
C GLU A 96 12.06 -28.03 11.82
N ARG A 97 11.34 -27.13 11.14
CA ARG A 97 11.92 -25.95 10.48
C ARG A 97 11.96 -24.76 11.43
N LYS A 98 13.16 -24.24 11.65
CA LYS A 98 13.39 -23.06 12.50
C LYS A 98 13.50 -21.77 11.68
N THR A 99 13.79 -21.88 10.39
CA THR A 99 13.95 -20.75 9.46
C THR A 99 12.85 -20.68 8.39
N ASP A 100 12.41 -19.46 8.07
CA ASP A 100 11.54 -19.15 6.93
C ASP A 100 12.17 -18.07 6.05
N VAL A 101 11.61 -17.90 4.84
CA VAL A 101 12.12 -16.98 3.83
C VAL A 101 11.80 -15.53 4.19
N VAL A 102 12.80 -14.66 4.12
CA VAL A 102 12.60 -13.19 4.13
C VAL A 102 11.98 -12.75 2.81
N ARG A 103 10.78 -12.15 2.85
CA ARG A 103 9.97 -11.84 1.65
C ARG A 103 9.93 -10.36 1.24
N ASP A 104 10.81 -9.53 1.79
CA ASP A 104 10.79 -8.08 1.59
C ASP A 104 10.83 -7.67 0.11
N GLU A 105 11.69 -8.32 -0.68
CA GLU A 105 11.85 -7.97 -2.10
C GLU A 105 10.60 -8.31 -2.93
N LEU A 106 9.88 -9.36 -2.56
CA LEU A 106 8.61 -9.73 -3.18
C LEU A 106 7.53 -8.69 -2.84
N VAL A 107 7.43 -8.28 -1.57
CA VAL A 107 6.51 -7.23 -1.13
C VAL A 107 6.81 -5.92 -1.86
N LYS A 108 8.08 -5.49 -1.90
CA LYS A 108 8.53 -4.28 -2.63
C LYS A 108 8.22 -4.35 -4.13
N ARG A 109 8.27 -5.53 -4.76
CA ARG A 109 7.84 -5.69 -6.16
C ARG A 109 6.35 -5.41 -6.29
N ASN A 110 5.54 -6.05 -5.45
CA ASN A 110 4.09 -5.92 -5.51
C ASN A 110 3.65 -4.48 -5.19
N GLU A 111 4.29 -3.81 -4.23
CA GLU A 111 4.06 -2.39 -3.93
C GLU A 111 4.35 -1.47 -5.12
N ARG A 112 5.40 -1.75 -5.90
CA ARG A 112 5.69 -1.00 -7.14
C ARG A 112 4.61 -1.20 -8.19
N ILE A 113 4.10 -2.42 -8.35
CA ILE A 113 3.00 -2.72 -9.27
C ILE A 113 1.71 -2.04 -8.82
N LEU A 114 1.39 -2.10 -7.51
CA LEU A 114 0.26 -1.39 -6.91
C LEU A 114 0.37 0.13 -7.12
N SER A 115 1.57 0.69 -6.99
CA SER A 115 1.83 2.11 -7.23
C SER A 115 1.60 2.48 -8.69
N ALA A 116 2.06 1.65 -9.63
CA ALA A 116 1.82 1.84 -11.06
C ALA A 116 0.31 1.80 -11.40
N TRP A 117 -0.43 0.83 -10.86
CA TRP A 117 -1.90 0.78 -10.99
C TRP A 117 -2.59 1.99 -10.38
N SER A 118 -2.13 2.46 -9.22
CA SER A 118 -2.67 3.66 -8.58
C SER A 118 -2.50 4.89 -9.46
N ILE A 119 -1.32 5.08 -10.06
CA ILE A 119 -1.06 6.16 -11.02
C ILE A 119 -1.96 6.03 -12.25
N PHE A 120 -2.06 4.82 -12.81
CA PHE A 120 -2.95 4.55 -13.95
C PHE A 120 -4.41 4.90 -13.63
N PHE A 121 -4.95 4.49 -12.48
CA PHE A 121 -6.32 4.82 -12.09
C PHE A 121 -6.51 6.31 -11.85
N MET A 122 -5.54 7.00 -11.25
CA MET A 122 -5.60 8.46 -11.12
C MET A 122 -5.68 9.15 -12.49
N LEU A 123 -4.91 8.69 -13.48
CA LEU A 123 -4.98 9.21 -14.85
C LEU A 123 -6.33 8.95 -15.52
N ILE A 124 -6.90 7.75 -15.33
CA ILE A 124 -8.23 7.40 -15.84
C ILE A 124 -9.32 8.26 -15.19
N ILE A 125 -9.32 8.40 -13.87
CA ILE A 125 -10.27 9.24 -13.13
C ILE A 125 -10.14 10.69 -13.59
N PHE A 126 -8.91 11.19 -13.74
CA PHE A 126 -8.65 12.52 -14.26
C PHE A 126 -9.23 12.70 -15.67
N ASN A 127 -8.98 11.76 -16.58
CA ASN A 127 -9.50 11.80 -17.95
C ASN A 127 -11.03 11.76 -18.00
N ILE A 128 -11.66 10.86 -17.23
CA ILE A 128 -13.12 10.78 -17.12
C ILE A 128 -13.70 12.08 -16.55
N THR A 129 -13.07 12.66 -15.53
CA THR A 129 -13.52 13.92 -14.93
C THR A 129 -13.47 15.06 -15.94
N MET A 130 -12.40 15.14 -16.75
CA MET A 130 -12.30 16.11 -17.85
C MET A 130 -13.39 15.90 -18.90
N GLN A 131 -13.65 14.66 -19.32
CA GLN A 131 -14.70 14.35 -20.30
C GLN A 131 -16.10 14.68 -19.76
N ILE A 132 -16.40 14.31 -18.51
CA ILE A 132 -17.68 14.65 -17.85
C ILE A 132 -17.82 16.17 -17.78
N SER A 133 -16.77 16.90 -17.42
CA SER A 133 -16.79 18.38 -17.39
C SER A 133 -17.13 18.99 -18.76
N LEU A 134 -16.55 18.45 -19.84
CA LEU A 134 -16.85 18.87 -21.21
C LEU A 134 -18.31 18.57 -21.59
N VAL A 135 -18.81 17.38 -21.26
CA VAL A 135 -20.21 16.98 -21.55
C VAL A 135 -21.18 17.86 -20.77
N VAL A 136 -20.97 18.05 -19.46
CA VAL A 136 -21.79 18.90 -18.62
C VAL A 136 -21.80 20.33 -19.15
N SER A 137 -20.64 20.84 -19.56
CA SER A 137 -20.54 22.16 -20.19
C SER A 137 -21.30 22.27 -21.51
N SER A 138 -21.28 21.23 -22.33
CA SER A 138 -21.99 21.23 -23.62
C SER A 138 -23.50 21.15 -23.43
N LEU A 139 -23.95 20.44 -22.39
CA LEU A 139 -25.37 20.36 -22.04
C LEU A 139 -25.88 21.67 -21.44
N SER A 140 -25.04 22.40 -20.69
CA SER A 140 -25.44 23.68 -20.09
C SER A 140 -25.54 24.82 -21.09
N SER A 141 -24.82 24.79 -22.20
CA SER A 141 -24.81 25.89 -23.19
C SER A 141 -26.02 25.92 -24.13
N GLY A 142 -27.00 25.02 -23.94
CA GLY A 142 -28.22 24.96 -24.76
C GLY A 142 -27.96 24.59 -26.23
N GLY A 143 -26.77 24.09 -26.56
CA GLY A 143 -26.41 23.72 -27.93
C GLY A 143 -27.18 22.49 -28.42
N THR A 144 -27.60 22.50 -29.69
CA THR A 144 -28.15 21.31 -30.36
C THR A 144 -27.02 20.30 -30.60
N VAL A 145 -27.10 19.13 -29.97
CA VAL A 145 -26.11 18.05 -30.14
C VAL A 145 -26.30 17.41 -31.51
N ASN A 146 -25.51 17.84 -32.50
CA ASN A 146 -25.49 17.23 -33.82
C ASN A 146 -24.61 15.97 -33.79
N VAL A 147 -25.24 14.80 -33.82
CA VAL A 147 -24.53 13.51 -33.86
C VAL A 147 -24.07 13.23 -35.28
N HIS A 148 -22.77 13.38 -35.53
CA HIS A 148 -22.16 13.00 -36.80
C HIS A 148 -21.70 11.53 -36.75
N PRO A 149 -22.14 10.68 -37.69
CA PRO A 149 -21.66 9.30 -37.75
C PRO A 149 -20.17 9.29 -38.11
N SER A 150 -19.34 8.75 -37.21
CA SER A 150 -17.91 8.60 -37.47
C SER A 150 -17.67 7.39 -38.37
N PRO A 151 -16.91 7.53 -39.47
CA PRO A 151 -16.51 6.40 -40.30
C PRO A 151 -15.61 5.40 -39.54
N LEU A 152 -15.08 5.77 -38.37
CA LEU A 152 -14.19 4.94 -37.55
C LEU A 152 -14.88 4.37 -36.29
N TRP A 153 -16.20 4.24 -36.29
CA TRP A 153 -16.97 3.76 -35.13
C TRP A 153 -16.54 2.36 -34.63
N ILE A 154 -16.07 1.47 -35.52
CA ILE A 154 -15.57 0.16 -35.11
C ILE A 154 -14.31 0.29 -34.26
N LEU A 155 -13.39 1.18 -34.65
CA LEU A 155 -12.15 1.41 -33.91
C LEU A 155 -12.43 2.00 -32.52
N THR A 156 -13.44 2.88 -32.38
CA THR A 156 -13.82 3.41 -31.08
C THR A 156 -14.41 2.33 -30.17
N PHE A 157 -15.26 1.43 -30.70
CA PHE A 157 -15.78 0.29 -29.95
C PHE A 157 -14.68 -0.70 -29.53
N VAL A 158 -13.77 -1.05 -30.45
CA VAL A 158 -12.63 -1.93 -30.13
C VAL A 158 -11.74 -1.30 -29.07
N GLY A 159 -11.41 -0.01 -29.23
CA GLY A 159 -10.64 0.75 -28.23
C GLY A 159 -11.32 0.76 -26.85
N PHE A 160 -12.64 0.98 -26.81
CA PHE A 160 -13.43 0.95 -25.58
C PHE A 160 -13.42 -0.43 -24.92
N LEU A 161 -13.57 -1.52 -25.70
CA LEU A 161 -13.51 -2.89 -25.18
C LEU A 161 -12.14 -3.22 -24.60
N VAL A 162 -11.06 -2.83 -25.29
CA VAL A 162 -9.69 -2.98 -24.80
C VAL A 162 -9.50 -2.19 -23.51
N GLN A 163 -9.99 -0.96 -23.45
CA GLN A 163 -9.91 -0.12 -22.26
C GLN A 163 -10.66 -0.73 -21.07
N ILE A 164 -11.88 -1.24 -21.27
CA ILE A 164 -12.64 -1.97 -20.23
C ILE A 164 -11.85 -3.19 -19.77
N THR A 165 -11.30 -3.97 -20.69
CA THR A 165 -10.54 -5.18 -20.36
C THR A 165 -9.33 -4.85 -19.49
N ILE A 166 -8.57 -3.81 -19.86
CA ILE A 166 -7.43 -3.33 -19.08
C ILE A 166 -7.87 -2.81 -17.70
N LEU A 167 -8.99 -2.09 -17.63
CA LEU A 167 -9.54 -1.57 -16.38
C LEU A 167 -9.93 -2.70 -15.43
N VAL A 168 -10.71 -3.68 -15.91
CA VAL A 168 -11.14 -4.85 -15.12
C VAL A 168 -9.93 -5.65 -14.65
N PHE A 169 -8.97 -5.91 -15.55
CA PHE A 169 -7.73 -6.59 -15.20
C PHE A 169 -6.93 -5.81 -14.14
N GLY A 170 -6.83 -4.50 -14.29
CA GLY A 170 -6.15 -3.62 -13.35
C GLY A 170 -6.79 -3.64 -11.97
N ILE A 171 -8.13 -3.55 -11.91
CA ILE A 171 -8.88 -3.57 -10.65
C ILE A 171 -8.66 -4.91 -9.94
N TYR A 172 -8.83 -6.02 -10.68
CA TYR A 172 -8.56 -7.36 -10.17
C TYR A 172 -7.13 -7.48 -9.63
N SER A 173 -6.14 -7.10 -10.44
CA SER A 173 -4.72 -7.10 -10.09
C SER A 173 -4.43 -6.25 -8.83
N PHE A 174 -5.07 -5.10 -8.70
CA PHE A 174 -4.88 -4.20 -7.56
C PHE A 174 -5.39 -4.83 -6.27
N PHE A 175 -6.60 -5.40 -6.28
CA PHE A 175 -7.18 -6.04 -5.10
C PHE A 175 -6.40 -7.29 -4.69
N ILE A 176 -6.01 -8.13 -5.65
CA ILE A 176 -5.31 -9.38 -5.33
C ILE A 176 -3.93 -9.12 -4.76
N LEU A 177 -3.13 -8.22 -5.36
CA LEU A 177 -1.80 -7.89 -4.87
C LEU A 177 -1.85 -7.25 -3.48
N ARG A 178 -2.88 -6.44 -3.22
CA ARG A 178 -3.07 -5.84 -1.90
C ARG A 178 -3.41 -6.88 -0.84
N ARG A 179 -4.24 -7.87 -1.18
CA ARG A 179 -4.54 -8.99 -0.29
C ARG A 179 -3.30 -9.82 -0.02
N GLU A 180 -2.61 -10.26 -1.06
CA GLU A 180 -1.39 -11.08 -0.94
C GLU A 180 -0.29 -10.35 -0.16
N ASN A 181 -0.04 -9.06 -0.41
CA ASN A 181 0.95 -8.31 0.39
C ASN A 181 0.62 -8.28 1.88
N ARG A 182 -0.66 -8.09 2.21
CA ARG A 182 -1.10 -8.11 3.62
C ARG A 182 -0.88 -9.50 4.22
N ASP A 183 -1.29 -10.54 3.51
CA ASP A 183 -1.21 -11.91 4.00
C ASP A 183 0.27 -12.36 4.12
N LEU A 184 1.15 -11.88 3.24
CA LEU A 184 2.61 -12.08 3.31
C LEU A 184 3.25 -11.36 4.51
N GLN A 185 2.84 -10.12 4.80
CA GLN A 185 3.33 -9.35 5.95
C GLN A 185 2.89 -9.96 7.29
N LEU A 186 1.64 -10.43 7.37
CA LEU A 186 1.12 -11.13 8.55
C LEU A 186 1.85 -12.45 8.79
N SER A 187 2.08 -13.23 7.72
CA SER A 187 2.80 -14.51 7.82
C SER A 187 4.25 -14.33 8.30
N TYR A 188 4.91 -13.23 7.92
CA TYR A 188 6.30 -12.97 8.30
C TYR A 188 6.45 -12.44 9.72
N THR A 189 5.60 -11.49 10.12
CA THR A 189 5.74 -10.90 11.45
C THR A 189 5.23 -11.82 12.56
N GLY A 190 4.50 -12.90 12.25
CA GLY A 190 4.00 -13.88 13.24
C GLY A 190 3.00 -13.31 14.25
N GLU A 191 2.79 -12.01 14.20
CA GLU A 191 1.95 -11.23 15.07
C GLU A 191 0.74 -10.81 14.25
N GLU A 192 -0.40 -11.47 14.50
CA GLU A 192 -1.65 -10.74 14.33
C GLU A 192 -1.52 -9.46 15.16
N PRO A 193 -1.78 -8.26 14.58
CA PRO A 193 -1.82 -7.04 15.38
C PRO A 193 -2.73 -7.34 16.56
N VAL A 194 -2.25 -7.16 17.80
CA VAL A 194 -2.98 -7.54 19.01
C VAL A 194 -4.41 -7.12 18.80
N ALA A 195 -5.28 -8.10 18.59
CA ALA A 195 -6.60 -7.85 18.04
C ALA A 195 -7.32 -7.03 19.10
N LEU A 196 -7.36 -5.74 18.86
CA LEU A 196 -7.86 -4.72 19.74
C LEU A 196 -9.37 -5.00 19.92
N GLN A 197 -9.68 -5.81 20.93
CA GLN A 197 -11.01 -6.40 21.11
C GLN A 197 -12.03 -5.31 21.37
N LYS A 198 -13.16 -5.40 20.67
CA LYS A 198 -14.30 -4.50 20.84
C LYS A 198 -15.08 -4.90 22.11
N THR A 199 -14.48 -4.70 23.28
CA THR A 199 -15.12 -4.89 24.58
C THR A 199 -16.09 -3.74 24.89
N SER A 200 -17.23 -4.08 25.51
CA SER A 200 -18.41 -3.23 25.75
C SER A 200 -18.27 -2.19 26.88
N ASP A 201 -17.06 -1.81 27.27
CA ASP A 201 -16.87 -0.76 28.28
C ASP A 201 -17.22 0.62 27.69
N SER A 202 -17.28 1.66 28.54
CA SER A 202 -17.57 3.05 28.17
C SER A 202 -16.65 3.57 27.05
N ILE A 203 -17.04 3.31 25.80
CA ILE A 203 -16.27 3.63 24.61
C ILE A 203 -16.49 5.10 24.25
N THR A 204 -15.42 5.89 24.27
CA THR A 204 -15.42 7.20 23.62
C THR A 204 -14.85 7.06 22.23
N THR A 205 -15.66 7.29 21.20
CA THR A 205 -15.18 7.36 19.81
C THR A 205 -14.73 8.79 19.51
N LYS A 206 -13.50 8.97 19.03
CA LYS A 206 -13.02 10.27 18.53
C LYS A 206 -12.65 10.14 17.05
N TRP A 207 -13.19 11.04 16.24
CA TRP A 207 -12.87 11.16 14.83
C TRP A 207 -11.74 12.15 14.64
N ARG A 208 -10.76 11.80 13.80
CA ARG A 208 -9.68 12.73 13.46
C ARG A 208 -9.50 12.82 11.96
N ILE A 209 -10.42 13.58 11.35
CA ILE A 209 -10.42 13.94 9.93
C ILE A 209 -9.19 14.79 9.57
N GLN A 210 -8.53 15.45 10.51
CA GLN A 210 -7.37 16.29 10.17
C GLN A 210 -6.11 15.49 9.76
N SER A 211 -6.08 14.18 10.02
CA SER A 211 -4.91 13.33 9.74
C SER A 211 -4.77 12.88 8.28
N TRP A 212 -5.82 12.97 7.45
CA TRP A 212 -5.73 12.64 6.02
C TRP A 212 -5.33 13.84 5.15
N LEU A 213 -5.75 15.05 5.54
CA LEU A 213 -5.42 16.29 4.83
C LEU A 213 -4.03 16.85 5.16
N SER A 214 -3.46 16.46 6.31
CA SER A 214 -2.12 16.88 6.67
C SER A 214 -1.13 15.71 6.60
N PRO A 215 -0.26 15.66 5.58
CA PRO A 215 0.92 14.78 5.54
C PRO A 215 1.87 15.00 6.74
N ILE A 216 1.63 16.07 7.50
CA ILE A 216 2.36 16.63 8.63
C ILE A 216 1.52 16.31 9.89
N ALA A 217 1.81 15.38 10.77
CA ALA A 217 3.03 14.70 11.11
C ALA A 217 2.61 13.42 11.85
N PRO A 218 3.23 12.26 11.54
CA PRO A 218 3.15 11.08 12.40
C PRO A 218 3.33 11.45 13.89
N GLU A 219 4.24 12.38 14.18
CA GLU A 219 4.48 12.94 15.53
C GLU A 219 3.28 13.67 16.13
N LYS A 220 2.53 14.46 15.36
CA LYS A 220 1.31 15.14 15.86
C LYS A 220 0.20 14.13 16.14
N MET A 221 0.22 12.99 15.47
CA MET A 221 -0.66 11.88 15.80
C MET A 221 -0.20 11.21 17.09
N SER A 222 1.08 10.82 17.17
CA SER A 222 1.70 10.27 18.37
C SER A 222 1.45 11.13 19.61
N ARG A 223 1.83 12.41 19.59
CA ARG A 223 1.63 13.34 20.73
C ARG A 223 0.16 13.49 21.11
N TRP A 224 -0.75 13.44 20.15
CA TRP A 224 -2.18 13.50 20.46
C TRP A 224 -2.68 12.22 21.13
N LEU A 225 -2.20 11.05 20.69
CA LEU A 225 -2.49 9.77 21.34
C LEU A 225 -1.92 9.73 22.75
N GLU A 226 -0.69 10.18 22.94
CA GLU A 226 -0.05 10.34 24.26
C GLU A 226 -0.89 11.24 25.17
N MET A 227 -1.31 12.41 24.67
CA MET A 227 -2.20 13.32 25.39
C MET A 227 -3.59 12.73 25.69
N GLN A 228 -4.07 11.77 24.89
CA GLN A 228 -5.30 11.05 25.24
C GLN A 228 -5.07 10.09 26.40
N GLU A 229 -3.99 9.33 26.42
CA GLU A 229 -3.62 8.44 27.53
C GLU A 229 -3.38 9.23 28.82
N GLU A 230 -2.70 10.37 28.75
CA GLU A 230 -2.50 11.28 29.89
C GLU A 230 -3.81 11.77 30.50
N ARG A 231 -4.89 11.82 29.70
CA ARG A 231 -6.24 12.17 30.16
C ARG A 231 -7.05 10.95 30.64
N GLY A 232 -6.43 9.78 30.74
CA GLY A 232 -7.06 8.52 31.13
C GLY A 232 -7.80 7.80 30.00
N PHE A 233 -7.56 8.16 28.74
CA PHE A 233 -8.15 7.49 27.57
C PHE A 233 -7.15 6.54 26.93
N LYS A 234 -7.33 5.24 27.19
CA LYS A 234 -6.54 4.17 26.59
C LYS A 234 -6.98 3.83 25.19
N LEU A 235 -6.05 3.86 24.23
CA LEU A 235 -6.36 3.50 22.85
C LEU A 235 -6.72 2.01 22.77
N LYS A 236 -8.00 1.75 22.49
CA LYS A 236 -8.54 0.39 22.34
C LYS A 236 -8.62 -0.07 20.92
N TRP A 237 -8.83 0.80 19.92
CA TRP A 237 -8.94 0.37 18.52
C TRP A 237 -8.74 1.53 17.55
N VAL A 238 -8.21 1.22 16.36
CA VAL A 238 -8.08 2.15 15.23
C VAL A 238 -8.78 1.53 14.04
N ASP A 239 -9.62 2.30 13.35
CA ASP A 239 -10.30 1.82 12.17
C ASP A 239 -9.36 1.52 11.01
N ARG A 240 -9.86 0.75 10.05
CA ARG A 240 -9.09 0.28 8.90
C ARG A 240 -8.54 1.41 8.01
N GLN A 241 -9.11 2.60 8.09
CA GLN A 241 -8.66 3.79 7.36
C GLN A 241 -7.73 4.69 8.18
N GLY A 242 -7.61 4.43 9.49
CA GLY A 242 -6.81 5.26 10.38
C GLY A 242 -7.43 6.63 10.71
N MET A 243 -8.74 6.77 10.56
CA MET A 243 -9.50 8.01 10.76
C MET A 243 -10.30 8.02 12.07
N ARG A 244 -10.68 6.84 12.57
CA ARG A 244 -11.49 6.69 13.78
C ARG A 244 -10.70 5.95 14.85
N PHE A 245 -10.57 6.60 16.00
CA PHE A 245 -9.88 6.08 17.17
C PHE A 245 -10.90 5.84 18.27
N VAL A 246 -10.86 4.65 18.84
CA VAL A 246 -11.77 4.21 19.90
C VAL A 246 -10.95 4.07 21.17
N PHE A 247 -11.38 4.77 22.21
CA PHE A 247 -10.72 4.78 23.50
C PHE A 247 -11.61 4.17 24.58
N SER A 248 -10.99 3.53 25.57
CA SER A 248 -11.62 3.20 26.85
C SER A 248 -11.04 4.04 27.97
N GLN A 249 -11.81 4.21 29.02
CA GLN A 249 -11.27 4.74 30.27
C GLN A 249 -10.32 3.70 30.90
N ALA A 250 -9.12 4.12 31.27
CA ALA A 250 -8.14 3.28 31.97
C ALA A 250 -7.34 4.14 32.95
N GLU A 251 -6.66 3.47 33.89
CA GLU A 251 -5.70 4.14 34.77
C GLU A 251 -4.56 4.78 33.96
N HIS A 252 -4.07 5.90 34.47
CA HIS A 252 -3.01 6.68 33.82
C HIS A 252 -1.76 5.82 33.66
N ALA A 253 -1.45 5.49 32.41
CA ALA A 253 -0.20 4.87 32.03
C ALA A 253 0.58 5.85 31.16
N SER A 254 1.89 5.97 31.40
CA SER A 254 2.77 6.70 30.51
C SER A 254 3.12 5.82 29.32
N VAL A 255 2.65 6.26 28.15
CA VAL A 255 2.78 5.52 26.90
C VAL A 255 3.44 6.43 25.87
N SER A 256 4.44 5.90 25.18
CA SER A 256 5.03 6.54 24.00
C SER A 256 4.40 5.92 22.75
N TYR A 257 3.93 6.76 21.83
CA TYR A 257 3.36 6.29 20.56
C TYR A 257 4.29 6.61 19.41
N TYR A 258 4.46 5.65 18.50
CA TYR A 258 5.22 5.86 17.28
C TYR A 258 4.47 5.41 16.04
N MET A 259 4.46 6.26 15.02
CA MET A 259 3.74 6.00 13.77
C MET A 259 4.72 5.93 12.60
N GLU A 260 4.76 4.77 11.93
CA GLU A 260 5.71 4.48 10.87
C GLU A 260 5.01 4.32 9.51
N LYS A 261 5.52 4.94 8.45
CA LYS A 261 4.90 4.89 7.11
C LYS A 261 5.57 3.98 6.08
N ASN A 262 6.77 3.46 6.30
CA ASN A 262 7.55 2.91 5.17
C ASN A 262 8.56 1.78 5.45
N LYS A 263 8.93 1.48 6.69
CA LYS A 263 9.84 0.36 6.98
C LYS A 263 9.19 -0.63 7.94
N ASP A 264 9.72 -1.84 7.96
CA ASP A 264 9.39 -2.85 8.94
C ASP A 264 10.55 -2.95 9.92
N ILE A 265 10.77 -1.86 10.67
CA ILE A 265 11.77 -1.85 11.75
C ILE A 265 11.20 -2.51 13.01
N GLY A 266 9.91 -2.86 13.00
CA GLY A 266 9.19 -3.43 14.14
C GLY A 266 9.86 -4.66 14.76
N ALA A 267 10.52 -5.51 13.95
CA ALA A 267 11.24 -6.68 14.47
C ALA A 267 12.40 -6.31 15.39
N MET A 268 13.13 -5.22 15.12
CA MET A 268 14.26 -4.77 15.95
C MET A 268 13.79 -4.03 17.21
N HIS A 269 12.62 -3.38 17.16
CA HIS A 269 12.10 -2.60 18.28
C HIS A 269 11.25 -3.41 19.26
N LYS A 270 10.87 -4.63 18.90
CA LYS A 270 10.18 -5.57 19.81
C LYS A 270 11.02 -5.84 21.06
N ASP A 271 12.32 -6.05 20.88
CA ASP A 271 13.25 -6.30 21.99
C ASP A 271 13.42 -5.07 22.90
N MET A 272 13.00 -3.89 22.42
CA MET A 272 12.98 -2.63 23.18
C MET A 272 11.60 -2.34 23.81
N GLY A 273 10.70 -3.32 23.87
CA GLY A 273 9.38 -3.17 24.49
C GLY A 273 8.34 -2.45 23.63
N TRP A 274 8.60 -2.23 22.34
CA TRP A 274 7.60 -1.67 21.42
C TRP A 274 6.63 -2.75 20.93
N GLU A 275 5.35 -2.51 21.16
CA GLU A 275 4.25 -3.35 20.71
C GLU A 275 3.54 -2.71 19.52
N ARG A 276 3.35 -3.47 18.44
CA ARG A 276 2.59 -3.02 17.27
C ARG A 276 1.09 -3.21 17.50
N ILE A 277 0.36 -2.11 17.61
CA ILE A 277 -1.08 -2.11 17.91
C ILE A 277 -1.97 -1.86 16.69
N TYR A 278 -1.41 -1.33 15.60
CA TYR A 278 -2.16 -1.12 14.37
C TYR A 278 -1.28 -1.33 13.14
N LEU A 279 -1.84 -2.04 12.16
CA LEU A 279 -1.28 -2.22 10.84
C LEU A 279 -2.28 -1.64 9.83
N GLY A 280 -1.97 -0.44 9.32
CA GLY A 280 -2.74 0.16 8.26
C GLY A 280 -2.76 -0.72 7.02
N ASN A 281 -3.84 -0.62 6.24
CA ASN A 281 -3.92 -1.37 4.98
C ASN A 281 -2.66 -1.12 4.13
N ALA A 282 -2.14 -2.19 3.50
CA ALA A 282 -0.94 -2.24 2.65
C ALA A 282 -1.01 -1.41 1.34
N SER A 283 -1.61 -0.22 1.36
CA SER A 283 -1.50 0.76 0.28
C SER A 283 -0.25 1.63 0.49
N ALA A 284 0.09 2.46 -0.51
CA ALA A 284 1.22 3.40 -0.45
C ALA A 284 1.16 4.43 0.71
N ASN A 285 0.05 4.50 1.44
CA ASN A 285 -0.16 5.33 2.64
C ASN A 285 -0.42 4.49 3.90
N GLY A 286 -0.18 3.18 3.86
CA GLY A 286 -0.28 2.31 5.02
C GLY A 286 0.68 2.81 6.10
N TRP A 287 0.16 3.00 7.31
CA TRP A 287 0.96 3.38 8.46
C TRP A 287 0.79 2.34 9.55
N LYS A 288 1.87 2.09 10.29
CA LYS A 288 1.91 1.21 11.46
C LYS A 288 1.88 2.09 12.69
N LEU A 289 1.20 1.63 13.74
CA LEU A 289 1.23 2.26 15.05
C LEU A 289 1.89 1.30 16.03
N TYR A 290 2.87 1.82 16.74
CA TYR A 290 3.53 1.15 17.84
C TYR A 290 3.27 1.93 19.13
N ARG A 291 3.24 1.20 20.24
CA ARG A 291 3.21 1.77 21.59
C ARG A 291 4.34 1.17 22.41
N ALA A 292 4.89 1.93 23.34
CA ALA A 292 5.78 1.44 24.38
C ALA A 292 5.35 2.03 25.72
N TYR A 293 5.24 1.18 26.73
CA TYR A 293 4.99 1.60 28.10
C TYR A 293 6.32 1.98 28.75
N TYR A 294 6.31 3.01 29.60
CA TYR A 294 7.48 3.41 30.37
C TYR A 294 7.05 4.03 31.70
N ASP A 295 7.92 3.95 32.71
CA ASP A 295 7.72 4.67 33.97
C ASP A 295 8.46 6.02 33.91
N PRO A 296 7.76 7.18 34.02
CA PRO A 296 8.41 8.50 34.03
C PRO A 296 9.40 8.72 35.16
N HIS A 297 9.28 7.98 36.26
CA HIS A 297 10.10 8.12 37.45
C HIS A 297 11.41 7.32 37.38
N GLU A 298 11.43 6.22 36.63
CA GLU A 298 12.57 5.31 36.55
C GLU A 298 13.29 5.39 35.19
N GLU A 299 12.57 5.64 34.10
CA GLU A 299 13.09 5.51 32.74
C GLU A 299 12.88 6.77 31.89
N LYS A 300 13.83 7.02 30.98
CA LYS A 300 13.67 8.05 29.96
C LYS A 300 12.65 7.56 28.92
N LYS A 301 11.79 8.47 28.44
CA LYS A 301 10.81 8.21 27.39
C LYS A 301 11.47 7.47 26.21
N PRO A 302 10.95 6.29 25.81
CA PRO A 302 11.54 5.52 24.72
C PRO A 302 11.38 6.26 23.40
N VAL A 303 12.51 6.40 22.69
CA VAL A 303 12.59 7.05 21.38
C VAL A 303 12.75 5.97 20.32
N PHE A 304 11.88 5.98 19.31
CA PHE A 304 11.87 4.96 18.26
C PHE A 304 13.02 5.13 17.23
N HIS A 305 13.61 6.31 17.10
CA HIS A 305 14.55 6.61 16.02
C HIS A 305 16.00 6.23 16.33
N THR A 306 16.62 5.48 15.42
CA THR A 306 18.04 5.13 15.46
C THR A 306 18.93 6.05 14.62
N ASP A 307 18.37 6.81 13.64
CA ASP A 307 19.16 7.67 12.74
C ASP A 307 18.37 8.90 12.18
N PRO A 308 18.78 10.15 12.50
CA PRO A 308 18.24 11.40 11.97
C PRO A 308 18.22 11.50 10.44
N GLU A 309 19.24 10.96 9.75
CA GLU A 309 19.34 11.10 8.29
C GLU A 309 18.26 10.29 7.58
N SER A 310 18.02 9.07 8.05
CA SER A 310 16.97 8.20 7.53
C SER A 310 15.57 8.83 7.63
N GLU A 311 15.32 9.55 8.72
CA GLU A 311 14.06 10.25 8.96
C GLU A 311 13.88 11.41 7.98
N LEU A 312 14.92 12.23 7.79
CA LEU A 312 14.88 13.33 6.84
C LEU A 312 14.66 12.84 5.40
N GLN A 313 15.27 11.71 5.02
CA GLN A 313 15.05 11.12 3.69
C GLN A 313 13.60 10.66 3.49
N ALA A 314 12.99 10.05 4.51
CA ALA A 314 11.59 9.63 4.47
C ALA A 314 10.65 10.83 4.31
N VAL A 315 10.85 11.89 5.12
CA VAL A 315 10.10 13.15 5.02
C VAL A 315 10.27 13.78 3.64
N LYS A 316 11.50 13.85 3.13
CA LYS A 316 11.80 14.43 1.80
C LYS A 316 11.11 13.67 0.66
N LYS A 317 11.01 12.33 0.75
CA LYS A 317 10.30 11.52 -0.25
C LYS A 317 8.79 11.81 -0.22
N GLN A 318 8.21 11.85 0.97
CA GLN A 318 6.79 12.13 1.17
C GLN A 318 6.41 13.54 0.70
N VAL A 319 7.19 14.55 1.08
CA VAL A 319 6.97 15.95 0.68
C VAL A 319 7.04 16.10 -0.84
N ARG A 320 8.04 15.50 -1.50
CA ARG A 320 8.16 15.54 -2.97
C ARG A 320 6.94 14.95 -3.68
N PHE A 321 6.50 13.77 -3.23
CA PHE A 321 5.35 13.11 -3.83
C PHE A 321 4.06 13.93 -3.67
N GLN A 322 3.78 14.42 -2.45
CA GLN A 322 2.59 15.21 -2.18
C GLN A 322 2.63 16.58 -2.89
N MET A 323 3.80 17.21 -2.93
CA MET A 323 4.01 18.46 -3.65
C MET A 323 3.73 18.28 -5.14
N PHE A 324 4.22 17.19 -5.74
CA PHE A 324 3.94 16.86 -7.13
C PHE A 324 2.43 16.74 -7.41
N ILE A 325 1.70 15.98 -6.59
CA ILE A 325 0.23 15.87 -6.72
C ILE A 325 -0.45 17.22 -6.56
N SER A 326 -0.08 17.98 -5.53
CA SER A 326 -0.71 19.28 -5.23
C SER A 326 -0.48 20.29 -6.35
N VAL A 327 0.73 20.32 -6.92
CA VAL A 327 1.08 21.18 -8.07
C VAL A 327 0.32 20.75 -9.31
N MET A 328 0.22 19.45 -9.60
CA MET A 328 -0.56 18.95 -10.74
C MET A 328 -2.02 19.35 -10.65
N VAL A 329 -2.65 19.16 -9.48
CA VAL A 329 -4.05 19.58 -9.27
C VAL A 329 -4.20 21.09 -9.40
N LEU A 330 -3.28 21.87 -8.82
CA LEU A 330 -3.29 23.32 -8.92
C LEU A 330 -3.17 23.80 -10.38
N LEU A 331 -2.26 23.24 -11.16
CA LEU A 331 -2.08 23.56 -12.58
C LEU A 331 -3.34 23.26 -13.38
N VAL A 332 -3.98 22.11 -13.15
CA VAL A 332 -5.25 21.77 -13.78
C VAL A 332 -6.33 22.81 -13.45
N GLN A 333 -6.47 23.20 -12.18
CA GLN A 333 -7.46 24.20 -11.79
C GLN A 333 -7.16 25.55 -12.44
N LEU A 334 -5.90 25.99 -12.45
CA LEU A 334 -5.48 27.24 -13.08
C LEU A 334 -5.71 27.24 -14.61
N MET A 335 -5.50 26.11 -15.29
CA MET A 335 -5.78 25.99 -16.73
C MET A 335 -7.29 26.04 -17.04
N ASN A 336 -8.13 25.51 -16.15
CA ASN A 336 -9.58 25.52 -16.34
C ASN A 336 -10.23 26.86 -15.95
N MET A 337 -9.59 27.65 -15.08
CA MET A 337 -10.14 28.90 -14.56
C MET A 337 -10.52 29.93 -15.64
N PRO A 338 -9.67 30.25 -16.64
CA PRO A 338 -10.03 31.21 -17.69
C PRO A 338 -11.27 30.77 -18.48
N LEU A 339 -11.42 29.47 -18.75
CA LEU A 339 -12.59 28.93 -19.45
C LEU A 339 -13.87 29.08 -18.61
N GLN A 340 -13.78 28.85 -17.29
CA GLN A 340 -14.92 29.03 -16.39
C GLN A 340 -15.31 30.50 -16.25
N ILE A 341 -14.33 31.39 -16.05
CA ILE A 341 -14.56 32.84 -15.96
C ILE A 341 -15.15 33.35 -17.27
N GLY A 342 -14.59 32.96 -18.41
CA GLY A 342 -15.08 33.35 -19.74
C GLY A 342 -16.56 33.03 -19.91
N ARG A 343 -16.99 31.83 -19.54
CA ARG A 343 -18.42 31.43 -19.61
C ARG A 343 -19.31 32.26 -18.71
N VAL A 344 -18.89 32.51 -17.46
CA VAL A 344 -19.66 33.32 -16.50
C VAL A 344 -19.76 34.79 -16.95
N VAL A 345 -18.74 35.31 -17.62
CA VAL A 345 -18.72 36.70 -18.12
C VAL A 345 -19.50 36.84 -19.43
N GLU A 346 -19.42 35.87 -20.32
CA GLU A 346 -20.10 35.88 -21.63
C GLU A 346 -21.61 35.65 -21.50
N GLU A 347 -22.04 34.80 -20.57
CA GLU A 347 -23.45 34.57 -20.30
C GLU A 347 -24.02 35.69 -19.40
N ARG A 348 -24.99 36.47 -19.91
CA ARG A 348 -25.66 37.56 -19.16
C ARG A 348 -26.25 37.12 -17.80
N THR A 349 -26.53 35.83 -17.64
CA THR A 349 -26.97 35.23 -16.38
C THR A 349 -26.21 33.92 -16.17
N ALA A 350 -25.16 33.98 -15.35
CA ALA A 350 -24.41 32.80 -14.96
C ALA A 350 -25.36 31.77 -14.33
N SER A 351 -25.34 30.54 -14.84
CA SER A 351 -26.14 29.47 -14.23
C SER A 351 -25.64 29.19 -12.81
N VAL A 352 -26.55 28.82 -11.90
CA VAL A 352 -26.19 28.42 -10.52
C VAL A 352 -25.10 27.35 -10.52
N PHE A 353 -25.12 26.44 -11.50
CA PHE A 353 -24.15 25.37 -11.64
C PHE A 353 -22.74 25.89 -11.95
N GLN A 354 -22.60 26.89 -12.82
CA GLN A 354 -21.31 27.53 -13.11
C GLN A 354 -20.75 28.25 -11.88
N LEU A 355 -21.60 28.94 -11.12
CA LEU A 355 -21.19 29.60 -9.89
C LEU A 355 -20.70 28.59 -8.84
N ILE A 356 -21.41 27.47 -8.67
CA ILE A 356 -20.97 26.38 -7.78
C ILE A 356 -19.61 25.83 -8.23
N PHE A 357 -19.45 25.56 -9.53
CA PHE A 357 -18.21 25.01 -10.06
C PHE A 357 -17.02 25.96 -9.88
N LEU A 358 -17.22 27.25 -10.18
CA LEU A 358 -16.23 28.30 -9.94
C LEU A 358 -15.84 28.39 -8.45
N THR A 359 -16.83 28.36 -7.56
CA THR A 359 -16.60 28.40 -6.10
C THR A 359 -15.78 27.18 -5.63
N VAL A 360 -16.09 25.99 -6.14
CA VAL A 360 -15.36 24.76 -5.83
C VAL A 360 -13.92 24.81 -6.36
N SER A 361 -13.72 25.25 -7.61
CA SER A 361 -12.40 25.43 -8.20
C SER A 361 -11.54 26.42 -7.41
N MET A 362 -12.10 27.57 -7.02
CA MET A 362 -11.40 28.56 -6.18
C MET A 362 -11.04 27.99 -4.80
N THR A 363 -11.96 27.24 -4.18
CA THR A 363 -11.71 26.56 -2.91
C THR A 363 -10.56 25.57 -3.03
N PHE A 364 -10.50 24.78 -4.11
CA PHE A 364 -9.38 23.88 -4.36
C PHE A 364 -8.06 24.63 -4.57
N ILE A 365 -8.04 25.72 -5.33
CA ILE A 365 -6.83 26.54 -5.53
C ILE A 365 -6.27 27.00 -4.18
N VAL A 366 -7.12 27.53 -3.30
CA VAL A 366 -6.70 27.99 -1.96
C VAL A 366 -6.20 26.81 -1.11
N LEU A 367 -6.95 25.71 -1.06
CA LEU A 367 -6.58 24.53 -0.25
C LEU A 367 -5.25 23.91 -0.70
N PHE A 368 -5.04 23.74 -1.99
CA PHE A 368 -3.81 23.12 -2.52
C PHE A 368 -2.61 24.07 -2.43
N THR A 369 -2.80 25.37 -2.59
CA THR A 369 -1.75 26.38 -2.33
C THR A 369 -1.32 26.35 -0.87
N TRP A 370 -2.29 26.38 0.06
CA TRP A 370 -2.04 26.23 1.49
C TRP A 370 -1.29 24.93 1.81
N THR A 371 -1.69 23.83 1.18
CA THR A 371 -1.04 22.52 1.34
C THR A 371 0.43 22.58 0.92
N ILE A 372 0.74 23.16 -0.24
CA ILE A 372 2.12 23.33 -0.72
C ILE A 372 2.96 24.14 0.27
N ILE A 373 2.43 25.27 0.75
CA ILE A 373 3.11 26.12 1.74
C ILE A 373 3.36 25.34 3.03
N SER A 374 2.35 24.65 3.54
CA SER A 374 2.44 23.87 4.78
C SER A 374 3.49 22.75 4.69
N LEU A 375 3.58 22.08 3.54
CA LEU A 375 4.57 21.04 3.25
C LEU A 375 5.99 21.60 3.27
N PHE A 376 6.18 22.77 2.68
CA PHE A 376 7.49 23.44 2.66
C PHE A 376 7.92 23.87 4.06
N ILE A 377 7.02 24.49 4.83
CA ILE A 377 7.29 24.89 6.22
C ILE A 377 7.63 23.66 7.06
N HIS A 378 6.88 22.56 6.93
CA HIS A 378 7.15 21.34 7.67
C HIS A 378 8.52 20.75 7.35
N TYR A 379 8.86 20.63 6.06
CA TYR A 379 10.17 20.14 5.65
C TYR A 379 11.30 21.00 6.23
N ARG A 380 11.15 22.33 6.19
CA ARG A 380 12.11 23.27 6.77
C ARG A 380 12.26 23.08 8.28
N ASN A 381 11.15 23.02 9.01
CA ASN A 381 11.17 22.88 10.47
C ASN A 381 11.81 21.55 10.89
N LYS A 382 11.46 20.45 10.22
CA LYS A 382 12.02 19.14 10.52
C LYS A 382 13.51 19.07 10.19
N LYS A 383 13.94 19.68 9.09
CA LYS A 383 15.36 19.84 8.78
C LYS A 383 16.07 20.62 9.90
N GLN A 384 15.51 21.72 10.37
CA GLN A 384 16.13 22.52 11.45
C GLN A 384 16.22 21.77 12.78
N GLU A 385 15.21 20.98 13.13
CA GLU A 385 15.18 20.18 14.36
C GLU A 385 16.31 19.12 14.36
N LEU A 386 16.50 18.43 13.23
CA LEU A 386 17.50 17.36 13.12
C LEU A 386 18.96 17.85 13.07
N TYR A 387 19.22 19.08 12.61
CA TYR A 387 20.58 19.66 12.53
C TYR A 387 20.92 20.62 13.69
N ARG A 388 20.03 20.76 14.68
CA ARG A 388 20.29 21.55 15.91
C ARG A 388 20.80 20.70 17.08
N VAL A 389 20.85 19.38 16.90
CA VAL A 389 21.56 18.42 17.76
C VAL A 389 22.99 18.33 17.24
#